data_AF-A0AB36TDL9-F1
#
_entry.id   AF-A0AB36TDL9-F1
#
_cell.length_a   1.000
_cell.length_b   1.000
_cell.length_c   1.000
_cell.angle_alpha   90.00
_cell.angle_beta   90.00
_cell.angle_gamma   90.00
#
_symmetry.space_group_name_H-M   'P 1'
#
loop_
_entity.id
_entity.type
_entity.pdbx_description
1 polymer ?
#
loop_
_entity_poly.entity_id
_entity_poly.type
_entity_poly.pdbx_seq_one_letter_code
_entity_poly.pdbx_strand_id
1 'polypeptide(L)' 'MRVVVNIKDNKFKLEDGAIIRAKDLGGEFVIEANSLGLISLAKHLLILASDKFESGEHIHYEAGIMLDNESADFVIEKI' A
#
# COMPACT_ATOMS: atom_id res chain seq x y z
N MET A 1 -15.81 10.73 -4.94
CA MET A 1 -16.14 9.37 -5.40
C MET A 1 -15.22 8.43 -4.64
N ARG A 2 -15.73 7.53 -3.79
CA ARG A 2 -14.89 6.60 -3.02
C ARG A 2 -14.59 5.43 -3.94
N VAL A 3 -13.46 5.46 -4.64
CA VAL A 3 -13.01 4.29 -5.39
C VAL A 3 -12.50 3.28 -4.38
N VAL A 4 -13.42 2.41 -3.95
CA VAL A 4 -13.06 1.20 -3.25
C VAL A 4 -12.40 0.32 -4.30
N VAL A 5 -11.07 0.37 -4.38
CA VAL A 5 -10.30 -0.57 -5.19
C VAL A 5 -10.67 -1.96 -4.68
N ASN A 6 -11.48 -2.67 -5.47
CA ASN A 6 -11.96 -3.97 -5.09
C ASN A 6 -10.77 -4.92 -5.17
N ILE A 7 -10.23 -5.31 -4.02
CA ILE A 7 -9.03 -6.17 -3.87
C ILE A 7 -9.21 -7.55 -4.57
N LYS A 8 -10.41 -7.83 -5.08
CA LYS A 8 -10.70 -8.95 -5.99
C LYS A 8 -10.11 -8.80 -7.39
N ASP A 9 -9.75 -7.58 -7.83
CA ASP A 9 -8.87 -7.43 -8.99
C ASP A 9 -7.47 -7.94 -8.58
N ASN A 10 -7.08 -9.08 -9.16
CA ASN A 10 -5.83 -9.82 -8.90
C ASN A 10 -4.53 -8.98 -9.02
N LYS A 11 -4.61 -7.68 -9.34
CA LYS A 11 -3.49 -6.76 -9.53
C LYS A 11 -3.03 -6.03 -8.27
N PHE A 12 -3.85 -6.02 -7.21
CA PHE A 12 -3.56 -5.30 -5.95
C PHE A 12 -3.31 -6.23 -4.76
N LYS A 13 -2.98 -7.49 -5.04
CA LYS A 13 -2.58 -8.43 -3.99
C LYS A 13 -1.10 -8.26 -3.71
N LEU A 14 -0.74 -8.46 -2.45
CA LEU A 14 0.65 -8.68 -2.07
C LEU A 14 1.17 -9.95 -2.74
N GLU A 15 2.46 -9.96 -3.06
CA GLU A 15 3.16 -11.19 -3.39
C GLU A 15 3.08 -12.19 -2.24
N ASP A 16 2.99 -13.49 -2.55
CA ASP A 16 2.94 -14.54 -1.54
C ASP A 16 4.21 -14.51 -0.67
N GLY A 17 4.06 -14.29 0.64
CA GLY A 17 5.17 -14.14 1.58
C GLY A 17 5.71 -12.72 1.71
N ALA A 18 5.05 -11.73 1.12
CA ALA A 18 5.32 -10.31 1.41
C ALA A 18 5.10 -10.01 2.90
N ILE A 19 6.02 -9.23 3.46
CA ILE A 19 5.91 -8.67 4.81
C ILE A 19 6.16 -7.18 4.68
N ILE A 20 5.25 -6.37 5.24
CA ILE A 20 5.33 -4.92 5.25
C ILE A 20 4.98 -4.42 6.66
N ARG A 21 5.77 -3.48 7.17
CA ARG A 21 5.56 -2.79 8.44
C ARG A 21 5.68 -1.30 8.23
N ALA A 22 4.91 -0.53 8.99
CA ALA A 22 5.07 0.90 9.06
C ALA A 22 5.23 1.36 10.50
N LYS A 23 6.21 2.21 10.74
CA LYS A 23 6.54 2.79 12.05
C LYS A 23 6.50 4.30 11.94
N ASP A 24 5.73 4.95 12.81
CA ASP A 24 5.81 6.39 13.05
C ASP A 24 6.88 6.64 14.13
N LEU A 25 7.90 7.42 13.79
CA LEU A 25 8.99 7.78 14.69
C LEU A 25 8.88 9.23 15.21
N GLY A 26 7.71 9.88 15.05
CA GLY A 26 7.47 11.23 15.56
C GLY A 26 8.20 12.31 14.75
N GLY A 27 8.24 12.17 13.43
CA GLY A 27 8.89 13.10 12.51
C GLY A 27 9.30 12.45 11.18
N GLU A 28 9.43 11.12 11.19
CA GLU A 28 9.69 10.31 10.02
C GLU A 28 8.81 9.05 10.09
N PHE A 29 8.42 8.55 8.92
CA PHE A 29 7.76 7.26 8.78
C PHE A 29 8.73 6.27 8.15
N VAL A 30 8.89 5.10 8.76
CA VAL A 30 9.67 4.01 8.19
C VAL A 30 8.71 2.94 7.67
N ILE A 31 8.72 2.72 6.36
CA ILE A 31 8.06 1.58 5.72
C ILE A 31 9.13 0.48 5.53
N GLU A 32 9.10 -0.53 6.37
CA GLU A 32 10.00 -1.69 6.29
C GLU A 32 9.30 -2.80 5.51
N ALA A 33 10.00 -3.45 4.59
CA ALA A 33 9.46 -4.60 3.89
C ALA A 33 10.57 -5.57 3.51
N ASN A 34 10.22 -6.86 3.42
CA ASN A 34 11.08 -7.83 2.74
C ASN A 34 11.05 -7.60 1.22
N SER A 35 11.91 -8.31 0.47
CA SER A 35 12.01 -8.12 -0.99
C SER A 35 10.65 -8.25 -1.71
N LEU A 36 9.80 -9.18 -1.27
CA LEU A 36 8.48 -9.42 -1.84
C LEU A 36 7.48 -8.31 -1.49
N GLY A 37 7.54 -7.76 -0.27
CA GLY A 37 6.77 -6.60 0.14
C GLY A 37 7.19 -5.34 -0.62
N LEU A 38 8.49 -5.12 -0.83
CA LEU A 38 8.97 -4.01 -1.66
C LEU A 38 8.51 -4.12 -3.12
N ILE A 39 8.53 -5.32 -3.70
CA ILE A 39 7.99 -5.58 -5.04
C ILE A 39 6.48 -5.28 -5.08
N SER A 40 5.74 -5.70 -4.06
CA SER A 40 4.29 -5.44 -3.95
C SER A 40 4.00 -3.94 -3.91
N LEU A 41 4.70 -3.19 -3.05
CA LEU A 41 4.61 -1.73 -2.95
C LEU A 41 4.92 -1.05 -4.29
N ALA A 42 6.00 -1.46 -4.95
CA ALA A 42 6.37 -0.90 -6.25
C ALA A 42 5.29 -1.14 -7.33
N LYS A 43 4.70 -2.34 -7.38
CA LYS A 43 3.60 -2.65 -8.30
C LYS A 43 2.37 -1.79 -8.00
N HIS A 44 1.99 -1.66 -6.72
CA HIS A 44 0.85 -0.85 -6.31
C HIS A 44 1.04 0.62 -6.70
N LEU A 45 2.25 1.17 -6.48
CA LEU A 45 2.61 2.52 -6.89
C LEU A 45 2.52 2.71 -8.41
N LEU A 46 3.04 1.77 -9.20
CA LEU A 46 2.94 1.82 -10.66
C LEU A 46 1.50 1.76 -11.15
N ILE A 47 0.64 0.98 -10.50
CA ILE A 47 -0.79 0.92 -10.84
C ILE A 47 -1.47 2.25 -10.52
N LEU A 48 -1.26 2.78 -9.31
CA LEU A 48 -1.82 4.06 -8.87
C LEU A 48 -1.37 5.22 -9.78
N ALA A 49 -0.11 5.22 -10.21
CA ALA A 49 0.44 6.25 -11.09
C ALA A 49 -0.15 6.23 -12.51
N SER A 50 -0.84 5.15 -12.92
CA SER A 50 -1.39 5.05 -14.28
C SER A 50 -2.44 6.13 -14.56
N ASP A 51 -2.69 6.36 -15.86
CA ASP A 51 -3.69 7.30 -16.39
C ASP A 51 -5.14 6.89 -16.09
N LYS A 52 -5.36 5.69 -15.55
CA LYS A 52 -6.67 5.20 -15.15
C LYS A 52 -7.16 5.75 -13.81
N PHE A 53 -6.25 6.28 -13.00
CA PHE A 53 -6.58 6.85 -11.69
C PHE A 53 -6.49 8.37 -11.75
N GLU A 54 -7.42 9.03 -11.08
CA GLU A 54 -7.51 10.49 -10.97
C GLU A 54 -6.75 11.00 -9.73
N SER A 55 -6.48 12.31 -9.71
CA SER A 55 -5.94 12.99 -8.52
C SER A 55 -6.91 12.83 -7.33
N GLY A 56 -6.38 12.56 -6.14
CA GLY A 56 -7.13 12.25 -4.92
C GLY A 56 -7.51 10.77 -4.74
N GLU A 57 -7.23 9.92 -5.73
CA GLU A 57 -7.35 8.47 -5.55
C GLU A 57 -6.15 7.91 -4.78
N HIS A 58 -6.40 6.91 -3.92
CA HIS A 58 -5.41 6.47 -2.95
C HIS A 58 -5.58 5.01 -2.54
N ILE A 59 -4.54 4.47 -1.92
CA ILE A 59 -4.46 3.11 -1.39
C ILE A 59 -4.28 3.17 0.12
N HIS A 60 -5.14 2.48 0.86
CA HIS A 60 -5.01 2.29 2.31
C HIS A 60 -4.19 1.04 2.60
N TYR A 61 -3.22 1.17 3.49
CA TYR A 61 -2.46 0.07 4.06
C TYR A 61 -2.79 -0.02 5.55
N GLU A 62 -3.61 -1.02 5.88
CA GLU A 62 -4.15 -1.21 7.23
C GLU A 62 -3.46 -2.41 7.93
N ALA A 63 -3.18 -2.25 9.22
CA ALA A 63 -2.68 -3.29 10.10
C ALA A 63 -3.60 -4.51 10.14
N GLY A 64 -3.04 -5.70 9.97
CA GLY A 64 -3.78 -6.96 9.96
C GLY A 64 -4.52 -7.27 8.65
N ILE A 65 -4.43 -6.40 7.64
CA ILE A 65 -4.90 -6.66 6.28
C ILE A 65 -3.72 -6.73 5.31
N MET A 66 -3.01 -5.61 5.16
CA MET A 66 -1.87 -5.48 4.24
C MET A 66 -0.55 -5.31 4.97
N LEU A 67 -0.59 -4.96 6.25
CA LEU A 67 0.57 -4.75 7.10
C LEU A 67 0.57 -5.74 8.26
N ASP A 68 1.74 -5.97 8.86
CA ASP A 68 1.80 -6.70 10.13
C ASP A 68 0.97 -5.97 11.20
N ASN A 69 0.35 -6.73 12.11
CA ASN A 69 -0.66 -6.26 13.08
C ASN A 69 -0.25 -5.06 13.97
N GLU A 70 1.04 -4.87 14.21
CA GLU A 70 1.56 -3.78 15.08
C GLU A 70 1.99 -2.54 14.27
N SER A 71 1.71 -2.51 12.97
CA SER A 71 2.07 -1.39 12.10
C SER A 71 1.14 -0.20 12.33
N ALA A 72 1.67 1.00 12.11
CA ALA A 72 0.83 2.16 11.88
C ALA A 72 0.15 2.06 10.51
N ASP A 73 -1.10 2.47 10.41
CA ASP A 73 -1.78 2.57 9.11
C ASP A 73 -1.20 3.74 8.31
N PHE A 74 -1.13 3.59 6.98
CA PHE A 74 -0.74 4.69 6.09
C PHE A 74 -1.50 4.67 4.78
N VAL A 75 -1.51 5.82 4.09
CA VAL A 75 -2.18 6.02 2.82
C VAL A 75 -1.21 6.59 1.79
N ILE A 76 -1.28 6.09 0.56
CA ILE A 76 -0.58 6.68 -0.59
C ILE A 76 -1.62 7.22 -1.56
N GLU A 77 -1.52 8.51 -1.90
CA GLU A 77 -2.46 9.22 -2.76
C GLU A 77 -1.78 9.73 -4.03
N LYS A 78 -2.47 9.63 -5.17
CA LYS A 78 -2.08 10.27 -6.43
C LYS A 78 -2.46 11.75 -6.39
N ILE A 79 -1.54 12.62 -6.78
CA ILE A 79 -1.77 14.05 -6.96
C ILE A 79 -1.80 14.44 -8.44
#